data_AF-A0A2P8E4I7-F1
#
_entry.id   AF-A0A2P8E4I7-F1
#
_cell.length_a   1.000
_cell.length_b   1.000
_cell.length_c   1.000
_cell.angle_alpha   90.00
_cell.angle_beta   90.00
_cell.angle_gamma   90.00
#
_symmetry.space_group_name_H-M   'P 1'
#
loop_
_entity.id
_entity.type
_entity.pdbx_description
1 polymer ?
#
loop_
_entity_poly.entity_id
_entity_poly.type
_entity_poly.pdbx_seq_one_letter_code
_entity_poly.pdbx_strand_id
1 'polypeptide(L)'
;MKNLHVLIWVICLASCTSQKKMMNSWIGASKEILKKDWGEPINSINIEPLGEILVFVKEVQYMFSGHSWMASLDSGPGGPVLTDEDRRWKYTLFMVDKEGLIHHWEKHVYLAPPGKISFSVRANDEDVN
;
A
#
# COMPACT_ATOMS: atom_id res chain seq x y z
N MET A 1 -14.01 -3.65 39.62
CA MET A 1 -13.73 -3.74 38.17
C MET A 1 -13.47 -2.34 37.59
N LYS A 2 -12.40 -1.65 38.02
CA LYS A 2 -12.07 -0.27 37.55
C LYS A 2 -10.85 -0.21 36.61
N ASN A 3 -10.14 -1.32 36.46
CA ASN A 3 -8.86 -1.37 35.74
C ASN A 3 -9.02 -1.93 34.30
N LEU A 4 -10.20 -2.40 33.93
CA LEU A 4 -10.45 -2.99 32.60
C LEU A 4 -10.43 -1.92 31.49
N HIS A 5 -10.86 -0.70 31.80
CA HIS A 5 -10.87 0.40 30.83
C HIS A 5 -9.47 0.77 30.36
N VAL A 6 -8.46 0.74 31.24
CA VAL A 6 -7.07 1.06 30.89
C VAL A 6 -6.50 0.04 29.90
N LEU A 7 -6.82 -1.24 30.07
CA LEU A 7 -6.36 -2.31 29.17
C LEU A 7 -6.92 -2.15 27.75
N ILE A 8 -8.20 -1.78 27.63
CA ILE A 8 -8.86 -1.55 26.34
C ILE A 8 -8.20 -0.38 25.60
N TRP A 9 -7.90 0.72 26.30
CA TRP A 9 -7.21 1.87 25.70
C TRP A 9 -5.79 1.54 25.19
N VAL A 10 -5.03 0.72 25.92
CA VAL A 10 -3.68 0.30 25.50
C VAL A 10 -3.73 -0.61 24.26
N ILE A 11 -4.70 -1.51 24.18
CA ILE A 11 -4.87 -2.41 23.03
C ILE A 11 -5.25 -1.62 21.77
N CYS A 12 -6.12 -0.61 21.89
CA CYS A 12 -6.51 0.23 20.76
C CYS A 12 -5.34 1.02 20.17
N LEU A 13 -4.37 1.46 20.98
CA LEU A 13 -3.21 2.22 20.53
C LEU A 13 -2.16 1.37 19.79
N ALA A 14 -2.07 0.06 20.06
CA ALA A 14 -1.09 -0.82 19.44
C ALA A 14 -1.40 -1.16 17.97
N SER A 15 -2.67 -1.06 17.55
CA SER A 15 -3.13 -1.54 16.24
C SER A 15 -2.66 -0.65 15.07
N CYS A 16 -2.58 0.67 15.26
CA CYS A 16 -2.22 1.60 14.18
C CYS A 16 -0.73 1.53 13.76
N THR A 17 0.17 1.13 14.66
CA THR A 17 1.62 1.08 14.40
C THR A 17 2.04 -0.16 13.60
N SER A 18 1.27 -1.24 13.67
CA SER A 18 1.67 -2.56 13.14
C SER A 18 1.92 -2.53 11.63
N GLN A 19 1.02 -1.90 10.85
CA GLN A 19 1.16 -1.88 9.39
C GLN A 19 2.34 -1.02 8.92
N LYS A 20 2.54 0.15 9.52
CA LYS A 20 3.68 1.03 9.18
C LYS A 20 5.00 0.36 9.56
N LYS A 21 5.06 -0.30 10.72
CA LYS A 21 6.24 -1.04 11.18
C LYS A 21 6.59 -2.19 10.24
N MET A 22 5.58 -2.96 9.80
CA MET A 22 5.77 -4.02 8.81
C MET A 22 6.27 -3.47 7.47
N MET A 23 5.83 -2.28 7.05
CA MET A 23 6.34 -1.73 5.78
C MET A 23 7.74 -1.16 5.92
N ASN A 24 8.05 -0.56 7.05
CA ASN A 24 9.39 -0.05 7.31
C ASN A 24 10.43 -1.18 7.42
N SER A 25 10.04 -2.43 7.67
CA SER A 25 10.99 -3.55 7.65
C SER A 25 11.54 -3.87 6.26
N TRP A 26 10.91 -3.34 5.20
CA TRP A 26 11.44 -3.46 3.84
C TRP A 26 12.55 -2.45 3.54
N ILE A 27 12.68 -1.38 4.33
CA ILE A 27 13.73 -0.38 4.12
C ILE A 27 15.10 -1.04 4.37
N GLY A 28 15.99 -0.95 3.39
CA GLY A 28 17.30 -1.61 3.35
C GLY A 28 17.27 -3.06 2.87
N ALA A 29 16.09 -3.64 2.62
CA ALA A 29 15.99 -4.96 2.01
C ALA A 29 16.19 -4.86 0.49
N SER A 30 16.69 -5.94 -0.12
CA SER A 30 16.82 -6.01 -1.57
C SER A 30 15.47 -6.23 -2.25
N LYS A 31 15.33 -5.73 -3.47
CA LYS A 31 14.13 -5.92 -4.28
C LYS A 31 13.81 -7.40 -4.55
N GLU A 32 14.82 -8.28 -4.61
CA GLU A 32 14.62 -9.71 -4.81
C GLU A 32 13.93 -10.36 -3.60
N ILE A 33 14.28 -9.95 -2.38
CA ILE A 33 13.62 -10.43 -1.16
C ILE A 33 12.16 -9.94 -1.16
N LEU A 34 11.92 -8.68 -1.50
CA LEU A 34 10.57 -8.15 -1.62
C LEU A 34 9.75 -8.94 -2.66
N LYS A 35 10.31 -9.19 -3.85
CA LYS A 35 9.64 -9.95 -4.91
C LYS A 35 9.34 -11.40 -4.51
N LYS A 36 10.22 -12.02 -3.73
CA LYS A 36 9.99 -13.36 -3.20
C LYS A 36 8.77 -13.40 -2.28
N ASP A 37 8.58 -12.36 -1.45
CA ASP A 37 7.52 -12.33 -0.44
C ASP A 37 6.20 -11.72 -0.96
N TRP A 38 6.26 -10.76 -1.88
CA TRP A 38 5.10 -10.05 -2.44
C TRP A 38 4.72 -10.49 -3.86
N GLY A 39 5.56 -11.27 -4.53
CA GLY A 39 5.42 -11.62 -5.95
C GLY A 39 6.06 -10.59 -6.88
N GLU A 40 5.89 -10.77 -8.19
CA GLU A 40 6.36 -9.79 -9.17
C GLU A 40 5.49 -8.52 -9.15
N PRO A 41 6.10 -7.32 -9.29
CA PRO A 41 5.35 -6.08 -9.37
C PRO A 41 4.52 -6.04 -10.66
N ILE A 42 3.38 -5.34 -10.63
CA ILE A 42 2.55 -5.16 -11.83
C ILE A 42 3.25 -4.28 -12.87
N ASN A 43 4.13 -3.41 -12.40
CA ASN A 43 4.94 -2.54 -13.25
C ASN A 43 6.23 -2.13 -12.51
N SER A 44 7.30 -1.88 -13.27
CA SER A 44 8.52 -1.27 -12.78
C SER A 44 8.87 -0.05 -13.63
N ILE A 45 9.14 1.07 -12.97
CA ILE A 45 9.46 2.34 -13.62
C ILE A 45 10.93 2.62 -13.35
N ASN A 46 11.76 2.54 -14.39
CA ASN A 46 13.18 2.83 -14.26
C ASN A 46 13.41 4.34 -14.27
N ILE A 47 14.07 4.87 -13.25
CA ILE A 47 14.39 6.29 -13.08
C ILE A 47 15.91 6.39 -13.05
N GLU A 48 16.56 6.16 -14.19
CA GLU A 48 18.00 6.32 -14.27
C GLU A 48 18.41 7.78 -14.07
N PRO A 49 19.48 8.08 -13.30
CA PRO A 49 20.39 7.16 -12.61
C PRO A 49 20.00 6.84 -11.14
N LEU A 50 18.81 7.27 -10.70
CA LEU A 50 18.36 7.22 -9.30
C LEU A 50 17.94 5.81 -8.84
N GLY A 51 17.51 4.95 -9.75
CA GLY A 51 17.10 3.57 -9.46
C GLY A 51 15.78 3.22 -10.14
N GLU A 52 14.89 2.51 -9.45
CA GLU A 52 13.59 2.10 -9.99
C GLU A 52 12.44 2.20 -8.98
N ILE A 53 11.21 2.33 -9.47
CA ILE A 53 10.00 2.25 -8.65
C ILE A 53 9.27 0.96 -9.00
N LEU A 54 9.05 0.12 -7.99
CA LEU A 54 8.24 -1.08 -8.09
C LEU A 54 6.81 -0.77 -7.68
N VAL A 55 5.84 -1.09 -8.55
CA VAL A 55 4.43 -0.84 -8.31
C VAL A 55 3.73 -2.16 -8.01
N PHE A 56 3.08 -2.24 -6.85
CA PHE A 56 2.23 -3.35 -6.44
C PHE A 56 0.80 -2.87 -6.31
N VAL A 57 -0.15 -3.66 -6.81
CA VAL A 57 -1.55 -3.27 -6.85
C VAL A 57 -2.41 -4.39 -6.29
N LYS A 58 -3.28 -4.05 -5.34
CA LYS A 58 -4.27 -4.96 -4.77
C LYS A 58 -5.66 -4.35 -4.88
N GLU A 59 -6.59 -5.09 -5.44
CA GLU A 59 -8.01 -4.74 -5.37
C GLU A 59 -8.49 -4.82 -3.92
N VAL A 60 -9.20 -3.79 -3.47
CA VAL A 60 -9.80 -3.73 -2.15
C VAL A 60 -11.25 -3.27 -2.31
N GLN A 61 -12.16 -4.03 -1.72
CA GLN A 61 -13.58 -3.72 -1.71
C GLN A 61 -13.93 -3.15 -0.34
N TYR A 62 -14.62 -2.00 -0.33
CA TYR A 62 -15.08 -1.36 0.89
C TYR A 62 -16.59 -1.50 0.99
N MET A 63 -17.06 -2.09 2.10
CA MET A 63 -18.49 -2.13 2.38
C MET A 63 -18.84 -1.08 3.43
N PHE A 64 -19.94 -0.35 3.20
CA PHE A 64 -20.58 0.45 4.23
C PHE A 64 -21.44 -0.46 5.10
N SER A 65 -20.95 -0.82 6.30
CA SER A 65 -21.84 -1.32 7.36
C SER A 65 -22.18 -0.12 8.25
N GLY A 66 -23.44 0.03 8.66
CA GLY A 66 -24.06 1.28 9.14
C GLY A 66 -23.36 2.10 10.25
N HIS A 67 -22.22 1.68 10.78
CA HIS A 67 -21.42 2.45 11.73
C HIS A 67 -19.89 2.41 11.50
N SER A 68 -19.37 1.77 10.45
CA SER A 68 -17.92 1.71 10.17
C SER A 68 -17.59 1.29 8.74
N TRP A 69 -16.56 1.92 8.17
CA TRP A 69 -15.93 1.48 6.93
C TRP A 69 -15.13 0.20 7.24
N MET A 70 -15.57 -0.94 6.71
CA MET A 70 -14.79 -2.19 6.80
C MET A 70 -14.08 -2.41 5.48
N ALA A 71 -12.75 -2.49 5.51
CA ALA A 71 -11.96 -2.95 4.38
C ALA A 71 -11.82 -4.47 4.45
N SER A 72 -12.06 -5.14 3.31
CA SER A 72 -11.78 -6.57 3.06
C SER A 72 -12.75 -7.55 3.73
N LEU A 73 -13.89 -7.81 3.07
CA LEU A 73 -14.46 -9.15 3.07
C LEU A 73 -13.84 -9.87 1.88
N ASP A 74 -13.05 -10.92 2.13
CA ASP A 74 -12.81 -11.91 1.08
C ASP A 74 -14.19 -12.35 0.58
N SER A 75 -14.42 -12.24 -0.72
CA SER A 75 -15.71 -12.42 -1.39
C SER A 75 -16.18 -13.89 -1.29
N GLY A 76 -16.58 -14.30 -0.10
CA GLY A 76 -17.17 -15.61 0.16
C GLY A 76 -18.57 -15.72 -0.44
N PRO A 77 -19.04 -16.94 -0.71
CA PRO A 77 -20.36 -17.19 -1.27
C PRO A 77 -21.43 -16.82 -0.23
N GLY A 78 -21.90 -15.58 -0.28
CA GLY A 78 -22.84 -15.00 0.71
C GLY A 78 -22.54 -13.55 1.09
N GLY A 79 -21.47 -12.95 0.56
CA GLY A 79 -21.23 -11.51 0.68
C GLY A 79 -22.29 -10.68 -0.08
N PRO A 80 -22.48 -9.40 0.29
CA PRO A 80 -23.34 -8.49 -0.44
C PRO A 80 -22.92 -8.36 -1.90
N VAL A 81 -23.87 -8.09 -2.79
CA VAL A 81 -23.58 -7.80 -4.20
C VAL A 81 -22.85 -6.46 -4.26
N LEU A 82 -21.53 -6.51 -4.42
CA LEU A 82 -20.68 -5.33 -4.51
C LEU A 82 -20.78 -4.77 -5.93
N THR A 83 -20.96 -3.45 -6.01
CA THR A 83 -21.02 -2.76 -7.30
C THR A 83 -19.63 -2.30 -7.72
N ASP A 84 -19.43 -2.00 -9.00
CA ASP A 84 -18.17 -1.43 -9.49
C ASP A 84 -17.77 -0.12 -8.76
N GLU A 85 -18.73 0.57 -8.15
CA GLU A 85 -18.52 1.81 -7.38
C GLU A 85 -17.81 1.58 -6.04
N ASP A 86 -17.91 0.36 -5.48
CA ASP A 86 -17.30 -0.02 -4.21
C ASP A 86 -15.87 -0.55 -4.37
N ARG A 87 -15.44 -0.73 -5.62
CA ARG A 87 -14.14 -1.27 -5.97
C ARG A 87 -13.08 -0.17 -5.91
N ARG A 88 -12.10 -0.37 -5.03
CA ARG A 88 -10.91 0.49 -4.96
C ARG A 88 -9.64 -0.33 -5.20
N TRP A 89 -8.59 0.37 -5.55
CA TRP A 89 -7.30 -0.20 -5.88
C TRP A 89 -6.25 0.43 -4.99
N LYS A 90 -5.56 -0.41 -4.21
CA LYS A 90 -4.48 0.00 -3.33
C LYS A 90 -3.15 -0.20 -4.05
N TYR A 91 -2.49 0.91 -4.34
CA TYR A 91 -1.17 0.98 -4.94
C TYR A 91 -0.15 1.09 -3.82
N THR A 92 0.81 0.17 -3.78
CA THR A 92 1.98 0.24 -2.90
C THR A 92 3.20 0.40 -3.80
N LEU A 93 3.90 1.53 -3.64
CA LEU A 93 5.10 1.83 -4.39
C LEU A 93 6.31 1.60 -3.50
N PHE A 94 7.31 0.90 -4.01
CA PHE A 94 8.62 0.78 -3.39
C PHE A 94 9.64 1.47 -4.26
N MET A 95 10.38 2.40 -3.69
CA MET A 95 11.49 3.08 -4.36
C MET A 95 12.78 2.34 -4.03
N VAL A 96 13.45 1.94 -5.09
CA VAL A 96 14.65 1.12 -5.07
C VAL A 96 15.78 1.96 -5.62
N ASP A 97 16.91 1.99 -4.91
CA ASP A 97 18.10 2.68 -5.37
C ASP A 97 18.82 1.90 -6.50
N LYS A 98 19.90 2.48 -7.02
CA LYS A 98 20.73 1.85 -8.05
C LYS A 98 21.41 0.56 -7.58
N GLU A 99 21.58 0.38 -6.27
CA GLU A 99 22.11 -0.84 -5.65
C GLU A 99 21.07 -1.95 -5.53
N GLY A 100 19.79 -1.66 -5.82
CA GLY A 100 18.70 -2.63 -5.72
C GLY A 100 18.09 -2.72 -4.32
N LEU A 101 18.37 -1.76 -3.44
CA LEU A 101 17.85 -1.70 -2.08
C LEU A 101 16.67 -0.73 -1.98
N ILE A 102 15.68 -1.11 -1.18
CA ILE A 102 14.51 -0.28 -0.93
C ILE A 102 14.87 0.82 0.05
N HIS A 103 14.69 2.08 -0.32
CA HIS A 103 14.95 3.21 0.58
C HIS A 103 13.68 3.90 1.06
N HIS A 104 12.58 3.80 0.30
CA HIS A 104 11.31 4.43 0.65
C HIS A 104 10.12 3.63 0.11
N TRP A 105 8.94 3.83 0.72
CA TRP A 105 7.70 3.22 0.25
C TRP A 105 6.51 4.17 0.45
N GLU A 106 5.53 4.05 -0.44
CA GLU A 106 4.29 4.83 -0.39
C GLU A 106 3.07 3.98 -0.65
N LYS A 107 1.92 4.44 -0.15
CA LYS A 107 0.63 3.79 -0.38
C LYS A 107 -0.41 4.81 -0.80
N HIS A 108 -1.08 4.51 -1.89
CA HIS A 108 -2.15 5.31 -2.45
C HIS A 108 -3.36 4.43 -2.74
N VAL A 109 -4.57 4.99 -2.60
CA VAL A 109 -5.82 4.28 -2.93
C VAL A 109 -6.53 5.07 -4.01
N TYR A 110 -6.76 4.43 -5.15
CA TYR A 110 -7.46 5.03 -6.28
C TYR A 110 -8.70 4.22 -6.66
N LEU A 111 -9.65 4.85 -7.34
CA LEU A 111 -10.80 4.17 -7.96
C LEU A 111 -10.41 3.49 -9.28
N ALA A 112 -9.31 3.93 -9.90
CA ALA A 112 -8.90 3.46 -11.21
C ALA A 112 -8.09 2.14 -11.13
N PRO A 113 -8.43 1.13 -11.97
CA PRO A 113 -7.67 -0.12 -12.05
C PRO A 113 -6.31 0.09 -12.70
N PRO A 114 -5.37 -0.86 -12.47
CA PRO A 114 -4.09 -0.85 -13.15
C PRO A 114 -4.33 -0.92 -14.67
N GLY A 115 -3.70 -0.03 -15.43
CA GLY A 115 -3.92 0.14 -16.87
C GLY A 115 -4.69 1.41 -17.27
N LYS A 116 -5.42 2.03 -16.34
CA LYS A 116 -6.03 3.37 -16.55
C LYS A 116 -5.26 4.51 -15.87
N ILE A 117 -4.25 4.18 -15.07
CA ILE A 117 -3.37 5.16 -14.41
C ILE A 117 -2.04 5.20 -15.18
N SER A 118 -1.68 6.38 -15.69
CA SER A 118 -0.34 6.66 -16.20
C SER A 118 0.54 7.16 -15.05
N PHE A 119 1.63 6.45 -14.76
CA PHE A 119 2.62 6.93 -13.82
C PHE A 119 3.60 7.84 -14.57
N SER A 120 3.58 9.14 -14.27
CA SER A 120 4.58 10.08 -14.76
C SER A 120 5.45 10.53 -13.59
N VAL A 121 6.75 10.25 -13.67
CA VAL A 121 7.73 10.82 -12.74
C VAL A 121 7.90 12.28 -13.14
N ARG A 122 7.43 13.21 -12.31
CA ARG A 122 7.81 14.62 -12.43
C ARG A 122 9.20 14.75 -11.81
N ALA A 123 10.22 14.90 -12.64
CA ALA A 123 11.46 15.50 -12.17
C ALA A 123 11.10 16.92 -11.70
N ASN A 124 11.41 17.26 -10.45
CA ASN A 124 11.32 18.64 -10.00
C ASN A 124 12.36 19.45 -10.80
N ASP A 125 11.88 20.26 -11.75
CA ASP A 125 12.59 21.44 -12.22
C ASP A 125 12.62 22.45 -11.07
N GLU A 126 13.54 22.27 -10.12
CA GLU A 126 13.93 23.31 -9.17
C GLU A 126 15.46 23.34 -9.11
N ASP A 127 16.07 23.91 -10.15
CA ASP A 127 17.38 24.58 -10.09
C ASP A 127 17.66 25.34 -11.40
N VAL A 128 16.83 26.35 -11.71
CA VAL A 128 17.24 27.48 -12.57
C VAL A 128 16.54 28.74 -12.06
N ASN A 129 17.18 29.47 -11.13
CA ASN A 129 17.77 30.80 -11.37
C ASN A 129 18.28 31.41 -10.07
#